data_AF-A0A259BHH0-F1
#
_entry.id   AF-A0A259BHH0-F1
#
_cell.length_a   1.000
_cell.length_b   1.000
_cell.length_c   1.000
_cell.angle_alpha   90.00
_cell.angle_beta   90.00
_cell.angle_gamma   90.00
#
_symmetry.space_group_name_H-M   'P 1'
#
loop_
_entity.id
_entity.type
_entity.pdbx_description
1 polymer ?
#
loop_
_entity_poly.entity_id
_entity_poly.type
_entity_poly.pdbx_seq_one_letter_code
_entity_poly.pdbx_strand_id
1 'polypeptide(L)' 'AISDEDLRDRYHTYCDPRLNAEQSIELAFLVAELLKRERQARARPDAAAAE' A
#
# COMPACT_ATOMS: atom_id res chain seq x y z
N ALA A 1 -14.79 -3.13 -5.84
CA ALA A 1 -14.60 -3.70 -4.48
C ALA A 1 -14.92 -5.18 -4.55
N ILE A 2 -14.10 -6.05 -3.94
CA ILE A 2 -14.37 -7.50 -3.86
C ILE A 2 -15.56 -7.73 -2.92
N SER A 3 -16.52 -8.57 -3.31
CA SER A 3 -17.66 -8.96 -2.48
C SER A 3 -17.36 -10.19 -1.61
N ASP A 4 -18.15 -10.41 -0.56
CA ASP A 4 -18.02 -11.61 0.30
C ASP A 4 -18.26 -12.92 -0.48
N GLU A 5 -19.13 -12.87 -1.49
CA GLU A 5 -19.41 -13.99 -2.39
C GLU A 5 -18.20 -14.33 -3.28
N ASP A 6 -17.45 -13.33 -3.75
CA ASP A 6 -16.22 -13.53 -4.53
C ASP A 6 -15.10 -14.20 -3.70
N LEU A 7 -15.08 -13.96 -2.39
CA LEU A 7 -14.10 -14.57 -1.48
C LEU A 7 -14.39 -16.06 -1.25
N ARG A 8 -15.68 -16.41 -1.13
CA ARG A 8 -16.10 -17.80 -0.86
C ARG A 8 -15.83 -18.74 -2.04
N ASP A 9 -15.83 -18.23 -3.27
CA ASP A 9 -15.57 -19.01 -4.51
C ASP A 9 -14.10 -19.49 -4.64
N ARG A 10 -13.15 -18.77 -4.04
CA ARG A 10 -11.70 -19.09 -4.15
C ARG A 10 -11.03 -19.52 -2.84
N TYR A 11 -11.70 -19.34 -1.71
CA TYR A 11 -11.17 -19.66 -0.38
C TYR A 11 -12.11 -20.63 0.37
N HIS A 12 -12.21 -21.87 -0.13
CA HIS A 12 -13.02 -22.94 0.48
C HIS A 12 -12.39 -23.64 1.71
N THR A 13 -11.19 -23.22 2.13
CA THR A 13 -10.44 -23.82 3.26
C THR A 13 -10.05 -22.76 4.28
N TYR A 14 -9.62 -23.15 5.49
CA TYR A 14 -9.22 -22.26 6.59
C TYR A 14 -7.91 -21.45 6.33
N CYS A 15 -7.50 -21.28 5.08
CA CYS A 15 -6.37 -20.42 4.75
C CYS A 15 -6.87 -18.98 4.56
N ASP A 16 -6.22 -18.03 5.23
CA ASP A 16 -6.57 -16.62 5.14
C ASP A 16 -6.56 -16.11 3.69
N PRO A 17 -7.49 -15.22 3.32
CA PRO A 17 -7.54 -14.65 2.00
C PRO A 17 -6.28 -13.82 1.71
N ARG A 18 -5.56 -14.19 0.66
CA ARG A 18 -4.37 -13.47 0.17
C ARG A 18 -4.77 -12.47 -0.89
N LEU A 19 -3.98 -11.39 -1.00
CA LEU A 19 -4.08 -10.46 -2.11
C LEU A 19 -3.78 -11.17 -3.43
N ASN A 20 -4.58 -10.86 -4.46
CA ASN A 20 -4.25 -11.26 -5.82
C ASN A 20 -3.11 -10.37 -6.39
N ALA A 21 -2.64 -10.70 -7.60
CA ALA A 21 -1.51 -10.00 -8.20
C ALA A 21 -1.77 -8.49 -8.41
N GLU A 22 -2.96 -8.13 -8.90
CA GLU A 22 -3.34 -6.73 -9.15
C GLU A 22 -3.40 -5.93 -7.84
N GLN A 23 -4.04 -6.49 -6.81
CA GLN A 23 -4.12 -5.89 -5.47
C GLN A 23 -2.73 -5.72 -4.84
N SER A 24 -1.84 -6.69 -5.05
CA SER A 24 -0.48 -6.63 -4.52
C SER A 24 0.34 -5.52 -5.19
N ILE A 25 0.15 -5.32 -6.50
CA ILE A 25 0.80 -4.23 -7.26
C ILE A 25 0.27 -2.87 -6.82
N GLU A 26 -1.06 -2.74 -6.69
CA GLU A 26 -1.68 -1.51 -6.20
C GLU A 26 -1.16 -1.13 -4.81
N LEU A 27 -1.12 -2.10 -3.88
CA LEU A 27 -0.56 -1.89 -2.55
C LEU A 27 0.92 -1.49 -2.61
N ALA A 28 1.72 -2.08 -3.49
CA ALA A 28 3.13 -1.73 -3.65
C ALA A 28 3.31 -0.26 -4.07
N PHE A 29 2.49 0.24 -5.00
CA PHE A 29 2.51 1.66 -5.39
C PHE A 29 2.09 2.58 -4.24
N LEU A 30 1.04 2.23 -3.50
CA LEU A 30 0.60 3.01 -2.34
C LEU A 30 1.71 3.12 -1.28
N VAL A 31 2.37 2.01 -0.96
CA VAL A 31 3.51 2.00 -0.02
C VAL A 31 4.68 2.82 -0.55
N ALA A 32 5.00 2.72 -1.85
CA ALA A 32 6.06 3.51 -2.46
C ALA A 32 5.79 5.02 -2.36
N GLU A 33 4.55 5.46 -2.56
CA GLU A 33 4.16 6.87 -2.38
C GLU A 33 4.33 7.34 -0.94
N LEU A 34 3.89 6.53 0.04
CA LEU A 34 4.04 6.86 1.46
C LEU A 34 5.53 7.02 1.81
N LEU A 35 6.38 6.10 1.37
CA LEU A 35 7.83 6.19 1.58
C LEU A 35 8.45 7.41 0.88
N LYS A 36 7.98 7.76 -0.32
CA LYS A 36 8.44 8.96 -1.03
C LYS A 36 8.08 10.23 -0.26
N ARG A 37 6.85 10.34 0.26
CA ARG A 37 6.40 11.49 1.07
C ARG A 37 7.22 11.62 2.35
N GLU A 38 7.45 10.51 3.05
CA GLU A 38 8.31 10.47 4.24
C GLU A 38 9.74 10.93 3.94
N ARG A 39 10.33 10.47 2.84
CA ARG A 39 11.67 10.90 2.40
C ARG A 39 11.71 12.40 2.07
N GLN A 40 10.70 12.94 1.41
CA GLN A 40 10.61 14.37 1.11
C GLN A 40 10.46 15.22 2.38
N ALA A 41 9.65 14.77 3.34
CA ALA A 41 9.50 15.43 4.62
C ALA A 41 10.83 15.47 5.41
N ARG A 42 11.58 14.37 5.39
CA ARG A 42 12.92 14.26 6.02
C ARG A 42 14.01 15.02 5.27
N ALA A 43 13.93 15.07 3.95
CA ALA A 43 14.86 15.81 3.09
C ALA A 43 14.62 17.32 3.09
N ARG A 44 13.70 17.82 3.93
CA ARG A 44 13.59 19.24 4.25
C ARG A 44 14.25 19.56 5.59
N PRO A 45 15.59 19.52 5.72
CA PRO A 45 16.28 20.31 6.72
C PRO A 45 16.55 21.72 6.17
N ASP A 46 16.05 22.73 6.89
CA ASP A 46 16.65 24.07 7.00
C ASP A 46 16.79 24.97 5.77
N ALA A 47 15.82 24.99 4.83
CA ALA A 47 15.69 26.15 3.92
C ALA A 47 15.25 27.45 4.66
N ALA A 48 14.83 27.33 5.93
CA ALA A 48 14.42 28.45 6.78
C ALA A 48 15.52 28.94 7.75
N ALA A 49 16.70 28.30 7.78
CA ALA A 49 17.81 28.72 8.65
C ALA A 49 18.81 29.65 7.95
N ALA A 50 18.49 30.13 6.74
CA ALA A 50 19.36 30.96 5.89
C ALA A 50 18.73 32.30 5.47
N GLU A 51 17.78 32.83 6.25
CA GLU A 51 17.33 34.22 6.16
C GLU A 51 17.60 34.98 7.46
#